data_AF-A0A0G0JWI9-F1
#
_entry.id   AF-A0A0G0JWI9-F1
#
_cell.length_a   1.000
_cell.length_b   1.000
_cell.length_c   1.000
_cell.angle_alpha   90.00
_cell.angle_beta   90.00
_cell.angle_gamma   90.00
#
_symmetry.space_group_name_H-M   'P 1'
#
loop_
_entity.id
_entity.type
_entity.pdbx_description
1 polymer ?
#
loop_
_entity_poly.entity_id
_entity_poly.type
_entity_poly.pdbx_seq_one_letter_code
_entity_poly.pdbx_strand_id
1 'polypeptide(L)' 'MKPKKAEKIRVWETRLIIATFRKNREETAKCMDALHRRGCHEGKAMEAARNFLRQSQN' A
#
# COMPACT_ATOMS: atom_id res chain seq x y z
N MET A 1 7.90 11.08 16.92
CA MET A 1 7.10 9.91 16.49
C MET A 1 7.52 8.68 17.30
N LYS A 2 6.58 7.93 17.89
CA LYS A 2 6.92 6.66 18.59
C LYS A 2 7.51 5.67 17.55
N PRO A 3 8.74 5.16 17.72
CA PRO A 3 9.48 4.40 16.70
C PRO A 3 8.74 3.13 16.22
N LYS A 4 7.98 2.49 17.12
CA LYS A 4 7.16 1.30 16.82
C LYS A 4 6.04 1.54 15.80
N LYS A 5 5.57 2.80 15.62
CA LYS A 5 4.53 3.12 14.63
C LYS A 5 5.11 3.22 13.22
N ALA A 6 6.32 3.74 13.09
CA ALA A 6 7.01 3.92 11.80
C ALA A 6 7.46 2.58 11.19
N GLU A 7 8.01 1.67 12.00
CA GLU A 7 8.37 0.31 11.55
C GLU A 7 7.15 -0.46 11.04
N LYS A 8 6.06 -0.37 11.78
CA LYS A 8 4.79 -0.98 11.43
C LYS A 8 4.19 -0.46 10.12
N ILE A 9 4.42 0.79 9.74
CA ILE A 9 3.97 1.36 8.46
C ILE A 9 4.87 0.86 7.32
N ARG A 10 6.19 0.87 7.52
CA ARG A 10 7.17 0.38 6.53
C ARG A 10 6.91 -1.05 6.07
N VAL A 11 6.54 -1.97 6.98
CA VAL A 11 6.18 -3.35 6.62
C VAL A 11 5.00 -3.39 5.64
N TRP A 12 3.97 -2.57 5.84
CA TRP A 12 2.82 -2.54 4.95
C TRP A 12 3.13 -1.82 3.63
N GLU A 13 3.98 -0.80 3.63
CA GLU A 13 4.47 -0.16 2.40
C GLU A 13 5.27 -1.15 1.55
N THR A 14 6.20 -1.92 2.14
CA THR A 14 6.95 -2.94 1.42
C THR A 14 6.03 -4.01 0.83
N ARG A 15 5.04 -4.47 1.62
CA ARG A 15 4.03 -5.44 1.11
C ARG A 15 3.21 -4.85 -0.02
N LEU A 16 2.83 -3.58 0.07
CA LEU A 16 2.09 -2.89 -0.99
C LEU A 16 2.90 -2.83 -2.29
N ILE A 17 4.19 -2.48 -2.21
CA ILE A 17 5.09 -2.43 -3.37
C ILE A 17 5.19 -3.80 -4.03
N ILE A 18 5.42 -4.86 -3.23
CA ILE A 18 5.52 -6.23 -3.73
C ILE A 18 4.20 -6.67 -4.39
N ALA A 19 3.06 -6.44 -3.73
CA ALA A 19 1.75 -6.80 -4.26
C ALA A 19 1.44 -6.08 -5.59
N THR A 20 1.77 -4.79 -5.66
CA THR A 20 1.60 -3.96 -6.87
C THR A 20 2.49 -4.48 -7.99
N PHE A 21 3.76 -4.80 -7.70
CA PHE A 21 4.71 -5.35 -8.68
C PHE A 21 4.29 -6.73 -9.20
N ARG A 22 3.75 -7.59 -8.32
CA ARG A 22 3.20 -8.90 -8.68
C ARG A 22 1.86 -8.80 -9.43
N LYS A 23 1.35 -7.60 -9.68
CA LYS A 23 0.03 -7.33 -10.26
C LYS A 23 -1.09 -8.07 -9.52
N ASN A 24 -0.93 -8.29 -8.21
CA ASN A 24 -1.93 -8.95 -7.39
C ASN A 24 -2.91 -7.89 -6.87
N ARG A 25 -4.04 -7.75 -7.55
CA ARG A 25 -5.06 -6.75 -7.25
C ARG A 25 -5.62 -6.88 -5.83
N GLU A 26 -5.98 -8.09 -5.41
CA GLU A 26 -6.58 -8.32 -4.11
C GLU A 26 -5.61 -7.98 -2.97
N GLU A 27 -4.37 -8.42 -3.10
CA GLU A 27 -3.34 -8.15 -2.09
C GLU A 27 -2.93 -6.68 -2.05
N THR A 28 -2.94 -6.01 -3.22
CA THR A 28 -2.70 -4.56 -3.31
C THR A 28 -3.79 -3.78 -2.58
N ALA A 29 -5.06 -4.11 -2.82
CA ALA A 29 -6.19 -3.47 -2.14
C ALA A 29 -6.15 -3.69 -0.61
N LYS A 30 -5.82 -4.92 -0.17
CA LYS A 30 -5.64 -5.25 1.25
C LYS A 30 -4.53 -4.42 1.90
N CYS A 31 -3.39 -4.23 1.23
CA CYS A 31 -2.28 -3.45 1.76
C CYS A 31 -2.62 -1.95 1.82
N MET A 32 -3.33 -1.42 0.82
CA MET A 32 -3.80 -0.04 0.83
C MET A 32 -4.77 0.24 1.98
N ASP A 33 -5.74 -0.65 2.21
CA ASP A 33 -6.69 -0.51 3.33
C ASP A 33 -5.96 -0.55 4.70
N ALA A 34 -4.97 -1.44 4.84
CA ALA A 34 -4.16 -1.54 6.05
C ALA A 34 -3.34 -0.27 6.32
N LEU A 35 -2.81 0.37 5.28
CA LEU A 35 -2.10 1.66 5.38
C LEU A 35 -3.06 2.81 5.71
N HIS A 36 -4.23 2.87 5.08
CA HIS A 36 -5.27 3.85 5.39
C HIS A 36 -5.73 3.78 6.85
N ARG A 37 -6.00 2.57 7.38
CA ARG A 37 -6.37 2.39 8.80
C ARG A 37 -5.28 2.85 9.78
N ARG A 38 -4.03 2.94 9.33
CA ARG A 38 -2.88 3.40 10.12
C ARG A 38 -2.63 4.90 9.98
N GLY A 39 -3.43 5.60 9.18
CA GLY A 39 -3.30 7.03 8.88
C GLY A 39 -2.26 7.33 7.80
N CYS A 40 -1.87 6.35 6.99
CA CYS A 40 -0.96 6.53 5.86
C CYS A 40 -1.77 6.56 4.56
N HIS A 41 -2.02 7.78 4.07
CA HIS A 41 -2.84 8.03 2.87
C HIS A 41 -2.01 8.43 1.64
N GLU A 42 -0.76 8.81 1.87
CA GLU A 42 0.13 9.43 0.90
C GLU A 42 1.49 8.71 0.88
N GLY A 43 2.15 8.73 -0.28
CA GLY A 43 3.44 8.06 -0.50
C GLY A 43 3.54 7.47 -1.90
N LYS A 44 4.77 7.32 -2.42
CA LYS A 44 5.04 6.80 -3.77
C LYS A 44 4.44 5.39 -3.99
N ALA A 45 4.49 4.54 -2.96
CA ALA A 45 3.90 3.21 -3.02
C ALA A 45 2.36 3.24 -3.14
N MET A 46 1.70 4.15 -2.41
CA MET A 46 0.25 4.34 -2.45
C MET A 46 -0.20 4.91 -3.79
N GLU A 47 0.56 5.85 -4.37
CA GLU A 47 0.28 6.39 -5.70
C GLU A 47 0.42 5.32 -6.80
N ALA A 48 1.50 4.53 -6.77
CA ALA A 48 1.69 3.43 -7.71
C ALA A 48 0.57 2.38 -7.59
N ALA A 49 0.18 2.01 -6.37
CA ALA A 49 -0.92 1.09 -6.12
C ALA A 49 -2.28 1.64 -6.61
N ARG A 50 -2.57 2.93 -6.38
CA ARG A 50 -3.78 3.58 -6.92
C ARG A 50 -3.83 3.53 -8.44
N ASN A 51 -2.73 3.88 -9.10
CA ASN A 51 -2.64 3.83 -10.56
C ASN A 51 -2.85 2.40 -11.09
N PHE A 52 -2.23 1.41 -10.45
CA PHE A 52 -2.42 0.00 -10.80
C PHE A 52 -3.87 -0.47 -10.62
N LEU A 53 -4.50 -0.19 -9.48
CA LEU A 53 -5.89 -0.58 -9.23
C LEU A 53 -6.86 0.11 -10.21
N ARG A 54 -6.61 1.38 -10.55
CA ARG A 54 -7.40 2.11 -11.56
C ARG A 54 -7.27 1.48 -12.94
N GLN A 55 -6.08 1.08 -13.36
CA GLN A 55 -5.86 0.43 -14.66
C GLN A 55 -6.52 -0.95 -14.74
N SER A 56 -6.55 -1.69 -13.62
CA SER A 56 -7.15 -3.04 -13.59
C SER A 56 -8.69 -3.02 -13.65
N GLN A 57 -9.34 -1.86 -13.59
CA GLN A 57 -10.80 -1.72 -13.70
C GLN A 57 -11.31 -1.56 -15.14
N ASN A 58 -10.40 -1.43 -16.11
CA ASN A 58 -10.71 -1.30 -17.53
C ASN A 58 -10.46 -2.62 -18.28
#